data_AF-A0A7C1ATS6-F1
#
_entry.id   AF-A0A7C1ATS6-F1
#
_cell.length_a   1.000
_cell.length_b   1.000
_cell.length_c   1.000
_cell.angle_alpha   90.00
_cell.angle_beta   90.00
_cell.angle_gamma   90.00
#
_symmetry.space_group_name_H-M   'P 1'
#
loop_
_entity.id
_entity.type
_entity.pdbx_description
1 polymer ?
#
loop_
_entity_poly.entity_id
_entity_poly.type
_entity_poly.pdbx_seq_one_letter_code
_entity_poly.pdbx_strand_id
1 'polypeptide(L)' 'MALLTIHTYPDPVLKEQAKPVTEIDSRVRKLIDDMAETMYDAPGIGLAANQVGKLEQII' A
#
# COMPACT_ATOMS: atom_id res chain seq x y z
N MET A 1 4.70 9.77 -7.19
CA MET A 1 3.55 9.55 -8.05
C MET A 1 3.95 8.54 -9.10
N ALA A 2 3.63 7.29 -8.80
CA ALA A 2 3.93 6.09 -9.55
C ALA A 2 2.84 5.06 -9.24
N LEU A 3 2.35 4.37 -10.28
CA LEU A 3 1.41 3.27 -10.11
C LEU A 3 2.12 2.05 -9.54
N LEU A 4 1.60 1.53 -8.44
CA LEU A 4 2.10 0.34 -7.76
C LEU A 4 1.34 -0.90 -8.26
N THR A 5 2.03 -2.04 -8.34
CA THR A 5 1.38 -3.30 -8.68
C THR A 5 0.47 -3.75 -7.55
N ILE A 6 -0.82 -3.94 -7.83
CA ILE A 6 -1.77 -4.53 -6.89
C ILE A 6 -1.62 -6.06 -6.94
N HIS A 7 -1.28 -6.65 -5.80
CA HIS A 7 -1.24 -8.08 -5.60
C HIS A 7 -2.66 -8.63 -5.45
N THR A 8 -2.93 -9.76 -6.12
CA THR A 8 -4.20 -10.48 -6.06
C THR A 8 -4.05 -11.81 -5.33
N TYR A 9 -5.12 -12.31 -4.73
CA TYR A 9 -5.14 -13.66 -4.16
C TYR A 9 -4.68 -14.69 -5.21
N PRO A 10 -3.82 -15.68 -4.85
CA PRO A 10 -3.42 -16.12 -3.51
C PRO A 10 -2.06 -15.59 -3.01
N ASP A 11 -1.60 -14.41 -3.44
CA ASP A 11 -0.28 -13.91 -3.04
C ASP A 11 -0.07 -13.92 -1.51
N PRO A 12 1.00 -14.55 -0.98
CA PRO A 12 1.24 -14.69 0.45
C PRO A 12 1.35 -13.33 1.18
N VAL A 13 1.79 -12.27 0.51
CA VAL A 13 1.95 -10.94 1.12
C VAL A 13 0.63 -10.40 1.68
N LEU A 14 -0.50 -10.82 1.09
CA LEU A 14 -1.85 -10.43 1.52
C LEU A 14 -2.24 -11.04 2.88
N LYS A 15 -1.51 -12.06 3.35
CA LYS A 15 -1.74 -12.73 4.65
C LYS A 15 -0.69 -12.37 5.70
N GLU A 16 0.37 -11.67 5.31
CA GLU A 16 1.44 -11.28 6.23
C GLU A 16 1.02 -10.11 7.12
N GLN A 17 1.47 -10.14 8.38
CA GLN A 17 1.15 -9.09 9.34
C GLN A 17 2.00 -7.85 9.09
N ALA A 18 1.35 -6.74 8.75
CA ALA A 18 2.00 -5.45 8.59
C ALA A 18 2.54 -4.91 9.93
N LYS A 19 3.69 -4.23 9.88
CA LYS A 19 4.36 -3.64 11.04
C LYS A 19 3.88 -2.21 11.30
N PRO A 20 3.79 -1.77 12.57
CA PRO A 20 3.46 -0.39 12.89
C PRO A 20 4.46 0.59 12.27
N VAL A 21 3.96 1.71 11.75
CA VAL A 21 4.78 2.84 11.31
C VAL A 21 5.04 3.72 12.53
N THR A 22 6.31 3.89 12.91
CA THR A 22 6.70 4.66 14.10
C THR A 22 6.95 6.14 13.83
N GLU A 23 7.24 6.51 12.58
CA GLU A 23 7.51 7.87 12.15
C GLU A 23 6.94 8.11 10.74
N ILE A 24 6.31 9.28 10.53
CA ILE A 24 5.79 9.69 9.22
C ILE A 24 6.83 10.60 8.55
N ASP A 25 7.81 9.94 7.93
CA ASP A 25 8.88 10.59 7.17
C ASP A 25 8.46 10.83 5.70
N SER A 26 9.42 11.31 4.89
CA SER A 26 9.21 11.54 3.46
C SER A 26 8.93 10.26 2.66
N ARG A 27 9.43 9.10 3.10
CA ARG A 27 9.20 7.80 2.45
C ARG A 27 7.76 7.34 2.68
N VAL A 28 7.26 7.49 3.91
CA VAL A 28 5.87 7.17 4.25
C VAL A 28 4.90 8.05 3.47
N ARG A 29 5.16 9.37 3.41
CA ARG A 29 4.33 10.29 2.62
C ARG A 29 4.30 9.93 1.14
N LYS A 30 5.47 9.62 0.56
CA LYS A 30 5.56 9.19 -0.83
C LYS A 30 4.76 7.90 -1.07
N LEU A 31 4.85 6.92 -0.16
CA LEU A 31 4.08 5.68 -0.27
C LEU A 31 2.58 5.95 -0.23
N ILE A 32 2.12 6.84 0.66
CA ILE A 32 0.69 7.24 0.72
C ILE A 32 0.26 7.88 -0.61
N ASP A 33 1.06 8.79 -1.17
CA ASP A 33 0.76 9.44 -2.45
C ASP A 33 0.67 8.42 -3.61
N ASP A 34 1.63 7.48 -3.68
CA ASP A 34 1.66 6.43 -4.70
C ASP A 34 0.48 5.43 -4.52
N MET A 35 0.10 5.12 -3.28
CA MET A 35 -1.07 4.28 -2.97
C MET A 35 -2.40 4.95 -3.34
N ALA A 36 -2.55 6.24 -3.05
CA ALA A 36 -3.75 7.00 -3.41
C ALA A 36 -3.93 7.04 -4.93
N GLU A 37 -2.86 7.35 -5.66
CA GLU A 37 -2.87 7.34 -7.13
C GLU A 37 -3.25 5.97 -7.69
N THR A 38 -2.61 4.90 -7.17
CA THR A 38 -2.90 3.51 -7.56
C THR A 38 -4.36 3.12 -7.29
N MET A 39 -4.92 3.56 -6.15
CA MET A 39 -6.31 3.28 -5.79
C MET A 39 -7.30 3.94 -6.77
N TYR A 40 -7.06 5.21 -7.13
CA TYR A 40 -7.92 5.92 -8.07
C TYR A 40 -7.83 5.36 -9.49
N ASP A 41 -6.65 4.90 -9.91
CA ASP A 41 -6.43 4.24 -11.21
C ASP A 41 -7.11 2.86 -11.29
N ALA A 42 -7.16 2.13 -10.16
CA ALA A 42 -7.78 0.81 -10.04
C ALA A 42 -9.28 0.82 -9.66
N PRO A 43 -10.03 1.87 -10.07
CA PRO A 43 -11.29 2.36 -9.48
C PRO A 43 -11.68 1.87 -8.06
N GLY A 44 -10.73 1.85 -7.13
CA GLY A 44 -10.93 1.40 -5.76
C GLY A 44 -11.44 2.52 -4.83
N ILE A 45 -11.93 2.13 -3.65
CA ILE A 45 -12.33 3.05 -2.57
C ILE A 45 -11.43 2.99 -1.34
N GLY A 46 -10.48 2.04 -1.31
CA GLY A 46 -9.48 1.88 -0.27
C GLY A 46 -8.38 0.93 -0.74
N LEU A 47 -7.14 1.14 -0.28
CA LEU A 47 -5.99 0.34 -0.65
C LEU A 47 -5.03 0.22 0.54
N ALA A 48 -4.87 -0.98 1.09
CA ALA A 48 -3.90 -1.23 2.15
C ALA A 48 -2.50 -1.48 1.59
N ALA A 49 -1.46 -1.10 2.34
CA ALA A 49 -0.08 -1.17 1.86
C ALA A 49 0.38 -2.60 1.49
N ASN A 50 -0.16 -3.62 2.15
CA ASN A 50 0.15 -5.01 1.83
C ASN A 50 -0.34 -5.41 0.42
N GLN A 51 -1.42 -4.79 -0.09
CA GLN A 51 -1.90 -5.00 -1.45
C GLN A 51 -0.92 -4.50 -2.50
N VAL A 52 0.03 -3.63 -2.14
CA VAL A 52 1.13 -3.17 -3.01
C VAL A 52 2.50 -3.71 -2.55
N GLY A 53 2.50 -4.82 -1.80
CA GLY A 53 3.71 -5.51 -1.38
C GLY A 53 4.48 -4.83 -0.25
N LYS A 54 3.84 -3.93 0.51
CA LYS A 54 4.46 -3.21 1.64
C LYS A 54 3.84 -3.63 2.98
N LEU A 55 4.66 -4.15 3.88
CA LEU A 55 4.22 -4.63 5.20
C LEU A 55 4.27 -3.52 6.25
N GLU A 56 3.58 -2.42 5.97
CA GLU A 56 3.45 -1.25 6.84
C GLU A 56 1.97 -1.01 7.15
N GLN A 57 1.63 -0.67 8.40
CA GLN A 57 0.23 -0.44 8.80
C GLN A 57 -0.29 0.90 8.27
N ILE A 58 -0.61 0.93 6.97
CA ILE A 58 -1.14 2.09 6.21
C ILE A 58 -2.32 1.60 5.37
N ILE A 59 -3.40 2.40 5.32
CA ILE A 59 -4.65 2.16 4.59
C ILE A 59 -5.03 3.43 3.82
#